data_AF-A0A0S8J253-F1
#
_entry.id   AF-A0A0S8J253-F1
#
_cell.length_a   1.000
_cell.length_b   1.000
_cell.length_c   1.000
_cell.angle_alpha   90.00
_cell.angle_beta   90.00
_cell.angle_gamma   90.00
#
_symmetry.space_group_name_H-M   'P 1'
#
loop_
_entity.id
_entity.type
_entity.pdbx_description
1 polymer ?
#
loop_
_entity_poly.entity_id
_entity_poly.type
_entity_poly.pdbx_seq_one_letter_code
_entity_poly.pdbx_strand_id
1 'polypeptide(L)' 'MGARLILIIVIVGLFIVFMLQNDDPLKVKFIFWSVVMSKSLLILLVFVTGLIFGWITLARGQRRRDSVRGKKQR' A
#
# COMPACT_ATOMS: atom_id res chain seq x y z
N MET A 1 -1.90 16.76 16.28
CA MET A 1 -1.63 16.05 15.01
C MET A 1 -2.72 15.03 14.79
N GLY A 2 -3.30 14.93 13.59
CA GLY A 2 -4.37 13.96 13.33
C GLY A 2 -3.84 12.53 13.40
N ALA A 3 -4.61 11.59 13.97
CA ALA A 3 -4.22 10.19 14.13
C ALA A 3 -3.73 9.53 12.82
N ARG A 4 -4.26 9.97 11.68
CA ARG A 4 -3.83 9.54 10.33
C ARG A 4 -2.36 9.86 10.04
N LEU A 5 -1.89 11.04 10.46
CA LEU A 5 -0.55 11.53 10.17
C LEU A 5 0.50 10.83 11.05
N ILE A 6 0.14 10.55 12.31
CA ILE A 6 0.94 9.75 13.24
C ILE A 6 1.10 8.32 12.71
N LEU A 7 0.02 7.71 12.23
CA LEU A 7 0.03 6.36 11.70
C LEU A 7 0.92 6.25 10.44
N ILE A 8 0.90 7.25 9.55
CA ILE A 8 1.79 7.30 8.39
C ILE A 8 3.26 7.41 8.82
N ILE A 9 3.58 8.28 9.77
CA ILE A 9 4.96 8.44 10.27
C ILE A 9 5.48 7.14 10.87
N VAL A 10 4.66 6.44 11.67
CA VAL A 10 5.03 5.15 12.28
C VAL A 10 5.30 4.10 11.21
N ILE A 11 4.45 4.00 10.18
CA ILE A 11 4.65 3.07 9.06
C ILE A 11 5.94 3.38 8.30
N VAL A 12 6.22 4.66 8.02
CA VAL A 12 7.45 5.07 7.33
C VAL A 12 8.69 4.78 8.18
N GLY A 13 8.63 5.02 9.49
CA GLY A 13 9.73 4.70 10.41
C GLY A 13 10.03 3.20 10.47
N LEU A 14 9.00 2.37 10.66
CA LEU A 14 9.10 0.91 10.60
C LEU A 14 9.67 0.43 9.27
N PHE A 15 9.28 1.09 8.17
CA PHE A 15 9.76 0.77 6.84
C PHE A 15 11.28 1.00 6.69
N ILE A 16 11.79 2.13 7.16
CA ILE A 16 13.22 2.44 7.12
C ILE A 16 14.01 1.42 7.95
N VAL A 17 13.53 1.08 9.15
CA VAL A 17 14.17 0.07 10.01
C VAL A 17 14.18 -1.31 9.34
N PHE A 18 13.07 -1.70 8.72
CA PHE A 18 12.95 -2.96 7.99
C PHE A 18 13.86 -3.03 6.76
N MET A 19 14.07 -1.91 6.05
CA MET A 19 15.04 -1.81 4.96
C MET A 19 16.48 -2.01 5.45
N LEU A 20 16.85 -1.31 6.53
CA LEU A 20 18.21 -1.36 7.08
C LEU A 20 18.56 -2.73 7.69
N GLN A 21 17.57 -3.47 8.19
CA GLN A 21 17.79 -4.81 8.75
C GLN A 21 17.89 -5.92 7.69
N ASN A 22 17.45 -5.68 6.45
CA ASN A 22 17.36 -6.72 5.43
C ASN A 22 18.44 -6.56 4.37
N ASP A 23 19.60 -7.16 4.64
CA ASP A 23 20.76 -7.19 3.73
C ASP A 23 20.72 -8.36 2.73
N ASP A 24 19.72 -9.25 2.81
CA ASP A 24 19.67 -10.43 1.92
C ASP A 24 19.21 -10.07 0.49
N PRO A 25 20.09 -10.18 -0.53
CA PRO A 25 19.71 -9.94 -1.92
C PRO A 25 18.89 -11.12 -2.44
N LEU A 26 17.63 -10.87 -2.78
CA LEU A 26 16.77 -11.83 -3.46
C LEU A 26 16.86 -11.64 -4.98
N LYS A 27 17.07 -12.75 -5.70
CA LYS A 27 16.92 -12.80 -7.16
C LYS A 27 15.49 -13.21 -7.49
N VAL A 28 14.74 -12.31 -8.11
CA VAL A 28 13.37 -12.57 -8.57
C VAL A 28 13.40 -12.77 -10.07
N LYS A 29 13.03 -13.96 -10.52
CA LYS A 29 12.97 -14.31 -11.94
C LYS A 29 11.52 -14.24 -12.41
N PHE A 30 11.25 -13.36 -13.35
CA PHE A 30 10.00 -13.30 -14.09
C PHE A 30 10.18 -14.03 -15.43
N ILE A 31 9.08 -14.17 -16.18
CA ILE A 31 9.05 -14.93 -17.45
C ILE A 31 10.04 -14.35 -18.49
N PHE A 32 10.20 -13.02 -18.54
CA PHE A 32 11.06 -12.34 -19.52
C PHE A 32 12.21 -11.52 -18.92
N TRP A 33 12.26 -11.32 -17.60
CA TRP A 33 13.31 -10.52 -16.96
C TRP A 33 13.69 -11.10 -15.60
N SER A 34 14.86 -10.72 -15.07
CA SER A 34 15.25 -11.01 -13.69
C SER A 34 15.70 -9.73 -13.01
N VAL A 35 15.28 -9.54 -11.77
CA VAL A 35 15.63 -8.37 -10.95
C VAL A 35 16.24 -8.87 -9.66
N VAL A 36 17.34 -8.23 -9.23
CA VAL A 36 17.94 -8.47 -7.92
C VAL A 36 17.55 -7.31 -7.02
N MET A 37 16.87 -7.62 -5.92
CA MET A 37 16.43 -6.62 -4.94
C MET A 37 16.30 -7.27 -3.56
N SER A 38 16.29 -6.46 -2.49
CA SER A 38 16.10 -7.00 -1.14
C SER A 38 14.68 -7.59 -0.97
N LYS A 39 14.56 -8.64 -0.14
CA LYS A 39 13.26 -9.25 0.26
C LYS A 39 12.25 -8.20 0.66
N SER A 40 12.72 -7.27 1.48
CA SER A 40 11.90 -6.21 2.04
C SER A 40 11.29 -5.30 1.00
N LEU A 41 12.05 -4.99 -0.06
CA LEU A 41 11.61 -4.06 -1.08
C LEU A 41 10.49 -4.68 -1.91
N LEU A 42 10.60 -5.97 -2.19
CA LEU A 42 9.54 -6.74 -2.84
C LEU A 42 8.27 -6.79 -1.98
N ILE A 43 8.39 -7.15 -0.70
CA ILE A 43 7.23 -7.24 0.21
C ILE A 43 6.53 -5.89 0.31
N LEU A 44 7.29 -4.80 0.43
CA LEU A 44 6.72 -3.46 0.46
C LEU A 44 6.00 -3.12 -0.84
N LEU A 45 6.63 -3.34 -2.00
CA LEU A 45 6.02 -3.02 -3.29
C LEU A 45 4.67 -3.73 -3.45
N VAL A 46 4.61 -5.01 -3.08
CA VAL A 46 3.36 -5.78 -3.09
C VAL A 46 2.34 -5.21 -2.10
N PHE A 47 2.77 -4.83 -0.90
CA PHE A 47 1.87 -4.25 0.10
C PHE A 47 1.31 -2.89 -0.33
N VAL A 48 2.16 -1.99 -0.84
CA VAL A 48 1.77 -0.65 -1.30
C VAL A 48 0.84 -0.75 -2.50
N THR A 49 1.14 -1.63 -3.47
CA THR A 49 0.24 -1.86 -4.60
C THR A 49 -1.11 -2.37 -4.12
N GLY A 50 -1.15 -3.35 -3.21
CA GLY A 50 -2.38 -3.83 -2.58
C GLY A 50 -3.17 -2.73 -1.88
N LEU A 51 -2.51 -1.86 -1.11
CA LEU A 51 -3.14 -0.71 -0.45
C LEU A 51 -3.74 0.27 -1.45
N ILE A 52 -3.02 0.61 -2.53
CA ILE A 52 -3.51 1.51 -3.57
C ILE A 52 -4.76 0.93 -4.23
N PHE A 53 -4.75 -0.36 -4.61
CA PHE A 53 -5.91 -1.03 -5.19
C PHE A 53 -7.09 -1.07 -4.20
N GLY A 54 -6.84 -1.37 -2.93
CA GLY A 54 -7.84 -1.36 -1.87
C GLY A 54 -8.48 0.02 -1.69
N TRP A 55 -7.66 1.08 -1.64
CA TRP A 55 -8.14 2.47 -1.54
C TRP A 55 -8.97 2.90 -2.74
N ILE A 56 -8.53 2.58 -3.96
CA ILE A 56 -9.28 2.91 -5.19
C ILE A 56 -10.64 2.20 -5.18
N THR A 57 -10.67 0.93 -4.76
CA THR A 57 -11.90 0.13 -4.69
C THR A 57 -12.86 0.71 -3.65
N LEU A 58 -12.36 1.07 -2.47
CA LEU A 58 -13.16 1.69 -1.41
C LEU A 58 -13.70 3.07 -1.84
N ALA A 59 -12.87 3.89 -2.48
CA ALA A 59 -13.26 5.22 -2.97
C ALA A 59 -14.37 5.14 -4.03
N ARG A 60 -14.32 4.15 -4.93
CA ARG A 60 -15.39 3.89 -5.91
C ARG A 60 -16.68 3.41 -5.24
N GLY A 61 -16.58 2.59 -4.19
CA GLY A 61 -17.73 2.13 -3.41
C GLY A 61 -18.44 3.24 -2.63
N GLN A 62 -17.68 4.17 -2.03
CA GLN A 62 -18.22 5.29 -1.27
C GLN A 62 -19.01 6.28 -2.15
N ARG A 63 -18.49 6.61 -3.35
CA ARG A 63 -19.19 7.47 -4.32
C ARG A 63 -20.58 6.94 -4.70
N ARG A 64 -20.76 5.61 -4.78
CA ARG A 64 -22.07 4.98 -5.05
C ARG A 64 -23.04 5.08 -3.88
N ARG A 65 -22.56 5.02 -2.63
CA ARG A 65 -23.40 5.12 -1.44
C ARG A 65 -23.95 6.54 -1.24
N ASP A 66 -23.14 7.56 -1.50
CA ASP A 66 -23.56 8.95 -1.33
C ASP A 66 -24.63 9.37 -2.35
N SER A 67 -24.54 8.84 -3.58
CA SER A 67 -25.51 9.09 -4.66
C SER A 67 -26.85 8.36 -4.44
N VAL A 68 -26.87 7.20 -3.77
CA VAL A 68 -28.11 6.51 -3.39
C VAL A 68 -28.78 7.19 -2.18
N ARG A 69 -27.99 7.69 -1.21
CA ARG A 69 -28.53 8.35 -0.01
C ARG A 69 -29.15 9.72 -0.31
N GLY A 70 -28.59 10.47 -1.25
CA GLY A 70 -29.15 11.76 -1.69
C GLY A 70 -30.49 11.68 -2.44
N LYS A 71 -30.84 10.51 -2.99
CA LYS A 71 -32.12 10.29 -3.70
C LYS A 71 -33.28 9.89 -2.79
N LYS A 72 -33.00 9.42 -1.56
CA LYS A 72 -34.03 8.99 -0.59
C LYS A 72 -34.60 10.15 0.25
N GLN A 73 -34.01 11.33 0.13
CA GLN A 73 -34.32 12.51 0.95
C GLN A 73 -35.02 13.63 0.17
N ARG A 74 -35.31 13.41 -1.12
CA ARG A 74 -36.22 14.20 -1.96
C ARG A 74 -37.44 13.34 -2.27
#